data_AF-A0A365Y528-F1
#
_entry.id   AF-A0A365Y528-F1
#
_cell.length_a   1.000
_cell.length_b   1.000
_cell.length_c   1.000
_cell.angle_alpha   90.00
_cell.angle_beta   90.00
_cell.angle_gamma   90.00
#
_symmetry.space_group_name_H-M   'P 1'
#
loop_
_entity.id
_entity.type
_entity.pdbx_description
1 polymer ?
#
loop_
_entity_poly.entity_id
_entity_poly.type
_entity_poly.pdbx_seq_one_letter_code
_entity_poly.pdbx_strand_id
1 'polypeptide(L)'
;MKILSPAISQLARLRMGRIVYFMQYPVQVQQQVFQNLISAAQYTEFGKQYGFSKIYKIEEYKQRVPVHTYDTIKPYIQRTMEGQQNVLWNTPIKWFAKSSGTTADKSKFIPVTVESLDECHYRSGRDVISLYYNNFPDSDVFTGKSLVIGGSHQVNKLSEDSDSYFGDLSAVMLQNMPFYGNMIRTPDLEIALMDEWEEKIERMANAVIHENVTSIAGVPTWTIVLIKRIFELTGKDNLADVWPNLELYMHGGVSFTPYREQFNKLIRNPLMHYQETYNASEGFFAAQDVIGEEGLLLFLNHGIFYEFMPMEELGKEHPRTLQLQEVETGKNYALVISTNGGLWRYLVGDTIQFTSLLPYRIKVSGRTKSFINAFGEEVIVENADTAIAKACEVTGAVVNDYTAAPVYFSDHGNGGHEWAIEFEIAPENPDSFTTVMDNTLKSINSDYEAKRYKNIALRPPVVHVLPKGTFCEFLKSKGKLGGQHKVPRLNNDRNYLEEILKFAAENMNT
;
A
#
# COMPACT_ATOMS: atom_id res chain seq x y z
N MET A 1 9.51 4.84 33.52
CA MET A 1 8.47 5.51 32.70
C MET A 1 7.04 5.01 32.97
N LYS A 2 6.81 3.78 33.45
CA LYS A 2 5.46 3.24 33.74
C LYS A 2 4.54 4.12 34.61
N ILE A 3 5.12 4.91 35.52
CA ILE A 3 4.37 5.84 36.38
C ILE A 3 3.65 6.94 35.56
N LEU A 4 4.16 7.27 34.37
CA LEU A 4 3.57 8.28 33.48
C LEU A 4 2.56 7.71 32.49
N SER A 5 2.48 6.38 32.33
CA SER A 5 1.61 5.73 31.34
C SER A 5 0.14 6.14 31.46
N PRO A 6 -0.47 6.25 32.66
CA PRO A 6 -1.86 6.71 32.79
C PRO A 6 -2.07 8.14 32.28
N ALA A 7 -1.12 9.05 32.52
CA ALA A 7 -1.19 10.44 32.07
C ALA A 7 -1.02 10.55 30.55
N ILE A 8 -0.07 9.81 29.98
CA ILE A 8 0.17 9.75 28.53
C ILE A 8 -1.06 9.17 27.82
N SER A 9 -1.60 8.08 28.36
CA SER A 9 -2.82 7.42 27.89
C SER A 9 -4.03 8.38 27.91
N GLN A 10 -4.20 9.15 29.00
CA GLN A 10 -5.24 10.18 29.08
C GLN A 10 -5.05 11.29 28.02
N LEU A 11 -3.82 11.79 27.84
CA LEU A 11 -3.51 12.80 26.83
C LEU A 11 -3.76 12.29 25.40
N ALA A 12 -3.36 11.05 25.08
CA ALA A 12 -3.63 10.44 23.79
C ALA A 12 -5.14 10.35 23.53
N ARG A 13 -5.92 9.91 24.53
CA ARG A 13 -7.38 9.81 24.42
C ARG A 13 -8.11 11.15 24.29
N LEU A 14 -7.50 12.30 24.61
CA LEU A 14 -8.14 13.61 24.34
C LEU A 14 -8.49 13.79 22.86
N ARG A 15 -7.77 13.12 21.96
CA ARG A 15 -8.05 13.14 20.52
C ARG A 15 -9.31 12.37 20.14
N MET A 16 -9.77 11.43 20.97
CA MET A 16 -10.96 10.62 20.70
C MET A 16 -12.19 11.46 20.45
N GLY A 17 -12.33 12.63 21.08
CA GLY A 17 -13.46 13.53 20.80
C GLY A 17 -13.56 13.92 19.32
N ARG A 18 -12.42 14.13 18.63
CA ARG A 18 -12.40 14.43 17.19
C ARG A 18 -12.72 13.20 16.34
N ILE A 19 -12.32 12.01 16.80
CA ILE A 19 -12.58 10.74 16.13
C ILE A 19 -14.06 10.40 16.21
N VAL A 20 -14.61 10.43 17.43
CA VAL A 20 -16.03 10.24 17.69
C VAL A 20 -16.89 11.24 16.91
N TYR A 21 -16.44 12.49 16.77
CA TYR A 21 -17.18 13.47 15.98
C TYR A 21 -17.40 13.03 14.53
N PHE A 22 -16.36 12.56 13.83
CA PHE A 22 -16.55 12.10 12.44
C PHE A 22 -17.19 10.71 12.35
N MET A 23 -17.16 9.91 13.41
CA MET A 23 -17.94 8.67 13.51
C MET A 23 -19.45 8.97 13.60
N GLN A 24 -19.84 10.00 14.35
CA GLN A 24 -21.23 10.36 14.61
C GLN A 24 -21.84 11.27 13.53
N TYR A 25 -21.02 12.16 12.94
CA TYR A 25 -21.46 13.14 11.94
C TYR A 25 -20.69 13.01 10.60
N PRO A 26 -20.62 11.80 10.01
CA PRO A 26 -19.74 11.51 8.87
C PRO A 26 -20.05 12.35 7.63
N VAL A 27 -21.34 12.54 7.31
CA VAL A 27 -21.79 13.28 6.12
C VAL A 27 -21.47 14.77 6.27
N GLN A 28 -21.75 15.36 7.43
CA GLN A 28 -21.47 16.76 7.71
C GLN A 28 -19.97 17.04 7.67
N VAL A 29 -19.15 16.14 8.21
CA VAL A 29 -17.69 16.26 8.19
C VAL A 29 -17.17 16.21 6.75
N GLN A 30 -17.63 15.27 5.92
CA GLN A 30 -17.21 15.21 4.52
C GLN A 30 -17.65 16.43 3.71
N GLN A 31 -18.83 16.99 3.98
CA GLN A 31 -19.24 18.25 3.38
C GLN A 31 -18.31 19.40 3.77
N GLN A 32 -17.89 19.48 5.04
CA GLN A 32 -16.92 20.48 5.49
C GLN A 32 -15.55 20.31 4.82
N VAL A 33 -15.04 19.07 4.74
CA VAL A 33 -13.78 18.78 4.06
C VAL A 33 -13.87 19.20 2.59
N PHE A 34 -14.93 18.84 1.88
CA PHE A 34 -15.17 19.25 0.51
C PHE A 34 -15.11 20.78 0.33
N GLN A 35 -15.85 21.53 1.16
CA GLN A 35 -15.87 22.99 1.09
C GLN A 35 -14.49 23.60 1.35
N ASN A 36 -13.74 23.06 2.31
CA ASN A 36 -12.37 23.50 2.60
C ASN A 36 -11.45 23.27 1.39
N LEU A 37 -11.51 22.09 0.76
CA LEU A 37 -10.68 21.76 -0.40
C LEU A 37 -10.98 22.68 -1.58
N ILE A 38 -12.25 22.82 -1.97
CA ILE A 38 -12.64 23.66 -3.11
C ILE A 38 -12.28 25.12 -2.86
N SER A 39 -12.51 25.62 -1.64
CA SER A 39 -12.20 27.01 -1.27
C SER A 39 -10.70 27.29 -1.29
N ALA A 40 -9.88 26.36 -0.79
CA ALA A 40 -8.42 26.50 -0.79
C ALA A 40 -7.87 26.53 -2.21
N ALA A 41 -8.38 25.65 -3.08
CA ALA A 41 -7.85 25.47 -4.42
C ALA A 41 -8.47 26.39 -5.49
N GLN A 42 -9.46 27.22 -5.16
CA GLN A 42 -10.20 27.98 -6.17
C GLN A 42 -9.36 28.92 -7.04
N TYR A 43 -8.19 29.34 -6.55
CA TYR A 43 -7.27 30.25 -7.26
C TYR A 43 -6.11 29.55 -7.97
N THR A 44 -6.00 28.23 -7.83
CA THR A 44 -5.01 27.43 -8.57
C THR A 44 -5.38 27.40 -10.05
N GLU A 45 -4.43 27.02 -10.90
CA GLU A 45 -4.71 26.83 -12.32
C GLU A 45 -5.81 25.79 -12.54
N PHE A 46 -5.72 24.65 -11.85
CA PHE A 46 -6.74 23.59 -11.90
C PHE A 46 -8.10 24.11 -11.42
N GLY A 47 -8.14 24.84 -10.31
CA GLY A 47 -9.36 25.44 -9.76
C GLY A 47 -10.01 26.45 -10.71
N LYS A 48 -9.21 27.25 -11.42
CA LYS A 48 -9.70 28.18 -12.46
C LYS A 48 -10.23 27.44 -13.67
N GLN A 49 -9.51 26.42 -14.15
CA GLN A 49 -9.91 25.60 -15.30
C GLN A 49 -11.30 24.98 -15.10
N TYR A 50 -11.57 24.45 -13.90
CA TYR A 50 -12.85 23.81 -13.59
C TYR A 50 -13.85 24.72 -12.85
N GLY A 51 -13.51 25.99 -12.65
CA GLY A 51 -14.40 27.00 -12.09
C GLY A 51 -14.81 26.75 -10.63
N PHE A 52 -13.87 26.37 -9.77
CA PHE A 52 -14.08 26.05 -8.35
C PHE A 52 -14.76 27.17 -7.56
N SER A 53 -14.47 28.44 -7.88
CA SER A 53 -15.13 29.61 -7.27
C SER A 53 -16.64 29.70 -7.52
N LYS A 54 -17.17 28.86 -8.43
CA LYS A 54 -18.60 28.77 -8.78
C LYS A 54 -19.19 27.40 -8.46
N ILE A 55 -18.55 26.62 -7.59
CA ILE A 55 -19.01 25.29 -7.16
C ILE A 55 -19.47 25.42 -5.72
N TYR A 56 -20.76 25.24 -5.48
CA TYR A 56 -21.36 25.29 -4.15
C TYR A 56 -21.91 23.93 -3.72
N LYS A 57 -22.18 23.04 -4.68
CA LYS A 57 -22.71 21.70 -4.45
C LYS A 57 -21.80 20.61 -5.02
N ILE A 58 -21.80 19.45 -4.38
CA ILE A 58 -21.01 18.29 -4.79
C ILE A 58 -21.44 17.80 -6.19
N GLU A 59 -22.71 17.93 -6.54
CA GLU A 59 -23.25 17.55 -7.85
C GLU A 59 -22.65 18.42 -8.97
N GLU A 60 -22.50 19.73 -8.73
CA GLU A 60 -21.86 20.66 -9.68
C GLU A 60 -20.37 20.31 -9.86
N TYR A 61 -19.71 19.93 -8.77
CA TYR A 61 -18.33 19.46 -8.79
C TYR A 61 -18.17 18.22 -9.68
N LYS A 62 -19.03 17.22 -9.47
CA LYS A 62 -19.01 15.97 -10.24
C LYS A 62 -19.34 16.17 -11.72
N GLN A 63 -20.14 17.18 -12.06
CA GLN A 63 -20.45 17.53 -13.45
C GLN A 63 -19.30 18.25 -14.15
N ARG A 64 -18.53 19.09 -13.44
CA ARG A 64 -17.47 19.90 -14.03
C ARG A 64 -16.12 19.20 -14.06
N VAL A 65 -15.78 18.49 -12.99
CA VAL A 65 -14.47 17.84 -12.83
C VAL A 65 -14.61 16.38 -13.22
N PRO A 66 -13.91 15.87 -14.24
CA PRO A 66 -13.94 14.45 -14.56
C PRO A 66 -13.21 13.63 -13.49
N VAL A 67 -13.42 12.31 -13.51
CA VAL A 67 -12.57 11.40 -12.74
C VAL A 67 -11.21 11.32 -13.42
N HIS A 68 -10.13 11.50 -12.65
CA HIS A 68 -8.77 11.46 -13.16
C HIS A 68 -8.09 10.13 -12.86
N THR A 69 -7.39 9.58 -13.83
CA THR A 69 -6.37 8.55 -13.59
C THR A 69 -5.02 9.25 -13.35
N TYR A 70 -3.98 8.49 -13.02
CA TYR A 70 -2.64 9.05 -12.98
C TYR A 70 -2.22 9.66 -14.32
N ASP A 71 -2.49 8.99 -15.44
CA ASP A 71 -2.08 9.48 -16.76
C ASP A 71 -2.73 10.83 -17.11
N THR A 72 -3.98 11.06 -16.69
CA THR A 72 -4.67 12.32 -16.96
C THR A 72 -4.26 13.46 -16.03
N ILE A 73 -3.81 13.17 -14.80
CA ILE A 73 -3.33 14.20 -13.86
C ILE A 73 -1.81 14.44 -13.96
N LYS A 74 -1.05 13.47 -14.50
CA LYS A 74 0.41 13.51 -14.66
C LYS A 74 0.94 14.81 -15.28
N PRO A 75 0.32 15.40 -16.33
CA PRO A 75 0.81 16.67 -16.89
C PRO A 75 0.86 17.82 -15.87
N TYR A 76 -0.11 17.89 -14.95
CA TYR A 76 -0.11 18.92 -13.90
C TYR A 76 0.94 18.63 -12.82
N ILE A 77 1.11 17.36 -12.46
CA ILE A 77 2.12 16.90 -11.51
C ILE A 77 3.51 17.22 -12.04
N GLN A 78 3.79 16.87 -13.31
CA GLN A 78 5.09 17.10 -13.94
C GLN A 78 5.45 18.59 -13.96
N ARG A 79 4.51 19.46 -14.32
CA ARG A 79 4.73 20.91 -14.27
C ARG A 79 5.03 21.42 -12.86
N THR A 80 4.37 20.84 -11.86
CA THR A 80 4.63 21.16 -10.45
C THR A 80 6.02 20.69 -10.03
N MET A 81 6.41 19.48 -10.43
CA MET A 81 7.76 18.93 -10.22
C MET A 81 8.83 19.81 -10.87
N GLU A 82 8.58 20.32 -12.08
CA GLU A 82 9.45 21.28 -12.80
C GLU A 82 9.47 22.68 -12.17
N GLY A 83 8.79 22.88 -11.04
CA GLY A 83 8.85 24.09 -10.21
C GLY A 83 7.67 25.05 -10.36
N GLN A 84 6.71 24.77 -11.26
CA GLN A 84 5.52 25.61 -11.40
C GLN A 84 4.59 25.45 -10.19
N GLN A 85 4.42 26.52 -9.41
CA GLN A 85 3.58 26.52 -8.21
C GLN A 85 2.14 26.95 -8.53
N ASN A 86 1.21 26.71 -7.60
CA ASN A 86 -0.22 27.05 -7.75
C ASN A 86 -0.93 26.33 -8.92
N VAL A 87 -0.40 25.19 -9.37
CA VAL A 87 -1.03 24.36 -10.42
C VAL A 87 -2.15 23.51 -9.83
N LEU A 88 -1.81 22.60 -8.91
CA LEU A 88 -2.73 21.63 -8.30
C LEU A 88 -3.24 22.05 -6.91
N TRP A 89 -2.41 22.74 -6.13
CA TRP A 89 -2.69 23.18 -4.76
C TRP A 89 -2.21 24.62 -4.53
N ASN A 90 -2.76 25.30 -3.51
CA ASN A 90 -2.57 26.73 -3.27
C ASN A 90 -1.34 27.08 -2.42
N THR A 91 -0.64 26.09 -1.88
CA THR A 91 0.65 26.26 -1.20
C THR A 91 1.79 25.62 -2.00
N PRO A 92 3.04 26.04 -1.78
CA PRO A 92 4.16 25.48 -2.52
C PRO A 92 4.34 23.98 -2.31
N ILE A 93 4.50 23.24 -3.41
CA ILE A 93 4.77 21.80 -3.41
C ILE A 93 6.23 21.61 -3.80
N LYS A 94 7.01 21.05 -2.86
CA LYS A 94 8.41 20.67 -3.07
C LYS A 94 8.67 19.18 -2.97
N TRP A 95 7.71 18.42 -2.44
CA TRP A 95 7.88 17.00 -2.13
C TRP A 95 6.95 16.14 -2.98
N PHE A 96 7.48 15.02 -3.47
CA PHE A 96 6.72 14.06 -4.25
C PHE A 96 6.99 12.64 -3.74
N ALA A 97 5.93 11.93 -3.36
CA ALA A 97 6.02 10.53 -3.01
C ALA A 97 6.11 9.70 -4.30
N LYS A 98 7.18 8.91 -4.43
CA LYS A 98 7.33 7.90 -5.48
C LYS A 98 6.47 6.68 -5.09
N SER A 99 5.70 6.16 -6.04
CA SER A 99 4.90 4.95 -5.90
C SER A 99 5.04 4.11 -7.18
N SER A 100 5.08 2.79 -7.10
CA SER A 100 5.15 1.94 -8.31
C SER A 100 3.79 1.64 -8.95
N GLY A 101 2.74 2.41 -8.62
CA GLY A 101 1.33 2.03 -8.81
C GLY A 101 0.90 1.59 -10.22
N THR A 102 -0.38 1.28 -10.36
CA THR A 102 -1.08 0.57 -11.47
C THR A 102 -1.01 1.11 -12.94
N THR A 103 0.00 1.89 -13.30
CA THR A 103 0.23 2.53 -14.60
C THR A 103 1.34 1.87 -15.41
N ALA A 104 1.45 2.22 -16.70
CA ALA A 104 2.52 1.77 -17.58
C ALA A 104 3.91 2.39 -17.23
N ASP A 105 3.95 3.50 -16.50
CA ASP A 105 5.19 4.13 -16.04
C ASP A 105 5.89 3.32 -14.94
N LYS A 106 7.24 3.34 -14.92
CA LYS A 106 8.06 2.72 -13.86
C LYS A 106 7.70 3.22 -12.46
N SER A 107 7.28 4.48 -12.35
CA SER A 107 6.88 5.11 -11.08
C SER A 107 5.89 6.25 -11.29
N LYS A 108 4.90 6.32 -10.40
CA LYS A 108 4.04 7.47 -10.15
C LYS A 108 4.72 8.43 -9.18
N PHE A 109 4.48 9.72 -9.36
CA PHE A 109 4.87 10.77 -8.43
C PHE A 109 3.61 11.43 -7.90
N ILE A 110 3.41 11.36 -6.59
CA ILE A 110 2.25 11.93 -5.92
C ILE A 110 2.68 13.21 -5.17
N PRO A 111 2.06 14.37 -5.42
CA PRO A 111 2.38 15.59 -4.69
C PRO A 111 2.15 15.44 -3.18
N VAL A 112 3.12 15.91 -2.39
CA VAL A 112 3.07 15.91 -0.92
C VAL A 112 3.16 17.36 -0.45
N THR A 113 2.03 17.91 -0.02
CA THR A 113 1.93 19.26 0.54
C THR A 113 2.23 19.23 2.05
N VAL A 114 2.46 20.40 2.65
CA VAL A 114 2.60 20.51 4.10
C VAL A 114 1.29 20.11 4.78
N GLU A 115 0.16 20.48 4.19
CA GLU A 115 -1.18 20.12 4.66
C GLU A 115 -1.44 18.61 4.59
N SER A 116 -1.01 17.93 3.52
CA SER A 116 -1.15 16.47 3.45
C SER A 116 -0.24 15.77 4.47
N LEU A 117 0.96 16.28 4.73
CA LEU A 117 1.81 15.76 5.81
C LEU A 117 1.15 15.94 7.18
N ASP A 118 0.77 17.18 7.53
CA ASP A 118 0.34 17.52 8.89
C ASP A 118 -1.09 17.10 9.21
N GLU A 119 -2.02 17.35 8.28
CA GLU A 119 -3.46 17.18 8.47
C GLU A 119 -3.97 15.82 8.01
N CYS A 120 -3.24 15.15 7.11
CA CYS A 120 -3.55 13.78 6.68
C CYS A 120 -2.63 12.77 7.38
N HIS A 121 -1.36 12.65 6.98
CA HIS A 121 -0.50 11.54 7.43
C HIS A 121 -0.16 11.57 8.93
N TYR A 122 0.41 12.68 9.45
CA TYR A 122 0.78 12.78 10.87
C TYR A 122 -0.43 12.86 11.78
N ARG A 123 -1.51 13.50 11.34
CA ARG A 123 -2.78 13.49 12.08
C ARG A 123 -3.30 12.06 12.22
N SER A 124 -3.30 11.29 11.13
CA SER A 124 -3.77 9.92 11.13
C SER A 124 -2.92 9.02 12.01
N GLY A 125 -1.58 9.13 11.96
CA GLY A 125 -0.70 8.37 12.86
C GLY A 125 -0.98 8.64 14.35
N ARG A 126 -1.24 9.91 14.72
CA ARG A 126 -1.66 10.26 16.10
C ARG A 126 -3.02 9.66 16.46
N ASP A 127 -3.95 9.62 15.51
CA ASP A 127 -5.28 9.06 15.72
C ASP A 127 -5.24 7.52 15.85
N VAL A 128 -4.39 6.83 15.08
CA VAL A 128 -4.12 5.38 15.22
C VAL A 128 -3.67 5.03 16.65
N ILE A 129 -2.69 5.77 17.18
CA ILE A 129 -2.25 5.57 18.56
C ILE A 129 -3.37 5.90 19.57
N SER A 130 -4.19 6.90 19.29
CA SER A 130 -5.33 7.24 20.16
C SER A 130 -6.38 6.11 20.18
N LEU A 131 -6.66 5.50 19.02
CA LEU A 131 -7.51 4.32 18.90
C LEU A 131 -6.92 3.13 19.66
N TYR A 132 -5.61 2.93 19.60
CA TYR A 132 -4.93 1.89 20.37
C TYR A 132 -5.10 2.08 21.88
N TYR A 133 -4.83 3.28 22.42
CA TYR A 133 -5.06 3.59 23.84
C TYR A 133 -6.54 3.60 24.26
N ASN A 134 -7.46 3.67 23.31
CA ASN A 134 -8.88 3.49 23.56
C ASN A 134 -9.24 2.00 23.74
N ASN A 135 -8.57 1.09 23.03
CA ASN A 135 -8.70 -0.36 23.21
C ASN A 135 -7.95 -0.85 24.45
N PHE A 136 -6.76 -0.30 24.70
CA PHE A 136 -5.87 -0.70 25.80
C PHE A 136 -5.47 0.51 26.65
N PRO A 137 -6.33 0.98 27.57
CA PRO A 137 -6.07 2.14 28.41
C PRO A 137 -4.81 2.07 29.27
N ASP A 138 -4.41 0.86 29.66
CA ASP A 138 -3.27 0.60 30.54
C ASP A 138 -1.97 0.29 29.79
N SER A 139 -1.97 0.48 28.46
CA SER A 139 -0.81 0.27 27.60
C SER A 139 0.42 1.06 28.06
N ASP A 140 1.60 0.43 27.91
CA ASP A 140 2.90 1.03 28.19
C ASP A 140 3.63 1.42 26.89
N VAL A 141 2.95 1.53 25.74
CA VAL A 141 3.60 1.66 24.42
C VAL A 141 4.51 2.89 24.29
N PHE A 142 4.23 3.98 25.02
CA PHE A 142 5.08 5.18 25.02
C PHE A 142 6.22 5.16 26.06
N THR A 143 6.42 4.05 26.76
CA THR A 143 7.56 3.89 27.67
C THR A 143 8.86 3.46 26.96
N GLY A 144 8.77 3.18 25.66
CA GLY A 144 9.88 2.80 24.80
C GLY A 144 9.80 3.49 23.43
N LYS A 145 10.64 3.02 22.50
CA LYS A 145 10.74 3.54 21.14
C LYS A 145 9.86 2.72 20.18
N SER A 146 9.31 3.40 19.18
CA SER A 146 8.69 2.76 18.04
C SER A 146 9.73 2.46 16.98
N LEU A 147 9.95 1.18 16.69
CA LEU A 147 10.71 0.73 15.53
C LEU A 147 9.96 1.10 14.26
N VAL A 148 10.57 1.89 13.38
CA VAL A 148 10.00 2.23 12.08
C VAL A 148 10.87 1.62 10.98
N ILE A 149 10.24 0.81 10.14
CA ILE A 149 10.88 0.13 9.01
C ILE A 149 10.30 0.74 7.73
N GLY A 150 10.97 1.78 7.23
CA GLY A 150 10.60 2.49 6.01
C GLY A 150 11.29 1.94 4.76
N GLY A 151 10.80 2.38 3.59
CA GLY A 151 11.40 2.09 2.28
C GLY A 151 12.85 2.57 2.15
N SER A 152 13.49 2.20 1.04
CA SER A 152 14.93 2.38 0.80
C SER A 152 15.29 3.59 -0.03
N HIS A 153 14.34 4.32 -0.63
CA HIS A 153 14.75 5.37 -1.55
C HIS A 153 15.13 6.65 -0.81
N GLN A 154 16.40 7.05 -0.96
CA GLN A 154 16.84 8.41 -0.67
C GLN A 154 15.92 9.43 -1.33
N VAL A 155 15.81 10.56 -0.66
CA VAL A 155 15.21 11.76 -1.24
C VAL A 155 16.16 12.28 -2.30
N ASN A 156 15.73 12.23 -3.55
CA ASN A 156 16.48 12.72 -4.69
C ASN A 156 15.94 14.08 -5.12
N LYS A 157 16.84 14.97 -5.53
CA LYS A 157 16.44 16.18 -6.26
C LYS A 157 16.03 15.81 -7.68
N LEU A 158 15.03 16.49 -8.22
CA LEU A 158 14.61 16.30 -9.61
C LEU A 158 15.71 16.68 -10.61
N SER A 159 16.45 17.75 -10.31
CA SER A 159 17.67 18.18 -10.99
C SER A 159 18.52 19.01 -10.01
N GLU A 160 19.81 19.23 -10.31
CA GLU A 160 20.69 20.02 -9.42
C GLU A 160 20.15 21.43 -9.14
N ASP A 161 19.51 22.02 -10.15
CA ASP A 161 18.90 23.36 -10.12
C ASP A 161 17.43 23.36 -9.65
N SER A 162 16.83 22.19 -9.38
CA SER A 162 15.44 22.08 -8.94
C SER A 162 15.32 22.14 -7.43
N ASP A 163 14.29 22.86 -6.98
CA ASP A 163 13.82 22.93 -5.60
C ASP A 163 12.83 21.81 -5.23
N SER A 164 12.63 20.83 -6.14
CA SER A 164 11.73 19.69 -5.99
C SER A 164 12.47 18.41 -5.63
N TYR A 165 11.88 17.64 -4.72
CA TYR A 165 12.42 16.44 -4.10
C TYR A 165 11.44 15.28 -4.24
N PHE A 166 11.94 14.06 -4.45
CA PHE A 166 11.12 12.85 -4.50
C PHE A 166 11.75 11.67 -3.77
N GLY A 167 10.91 10.78 -3.24
CA GLY A 167 11.34 9.55 -2.55
C GLY A 167 10.13 8.75 -2.08
N ASP A 168 10.34 7.61 -1.41
CA ASP A 168 9.24 6.85 -0.82
C ASP A 168 8.47 7.73 0.17
N LEU A 169 7.14 7.58 0.28
CA LEU A 169 6.34 8.38 1.22
C LEU A 169 6.91 8.32 2.64
N SER A 170 7.35 7.14 3.09
CA SER A 170 7.97 6.98 4.42
C SER A 170 9.23 7.82 4.59
N ALA A 171 10.06 7.95 3.54
CA ALA A 171 11.27 8.76 3.58
C ALA A 171 10.93 10.26 3.63
N VAL A 172 9.95 10.69 2.82
CA VAL A 172 9.44 12.07 2.83
C VAL A 172 8.88 12.44 4.20
N MET A 173 8.06 11.56 4.81
CA MET A 173 7.53 11.75 6.16
C MET A 173 8.64 11.81 7.22
N LEU A 174 9.67 10.96 7.12
CA LEU A 174 10.76 10.98 8.10
C LEU A 174 11.60 12.26 8.01
N GLN A 175 11.87 12.77 6.81
CA GLN A 175 12.63 14.01 6.63
C GLN A 175 11.87 15.27 7.07
N ASN A 176 10.55 15.25 6.97
CA ASN A 176 9.69 16.36 7.39
C ASN A 176 9.12 16.15 8.81
N MET A 177 9.62 15.18 9.56
CA MET A 177 9.11 14.89 10.91
C MET A 177 9.63 15.93 11.92
N PRO A 178 8.77 16.44 12.82
CA PRO A 178 9.23 17.30 13.91
C PRO A 178 10.29 16.63 14.80
N PHE A 179 11.20 17.43 15.38
CA PHE A 179 12.37 16.91 16.12
C PHE A 179 12.02 15.91 17.23
N TYR A 180 10.89 16.11 17.94
CA TYR A 180 10.45 15.22 19.01
C TYR A 180 9.99 13.84 18.49
N GLY A 181 9.57 13.75 17.23
CA GLY A 181 9.22 12.47 16.59
C GLY A 181 10.44 11.55 16.45
N ASN A 182 11.63 12.12 16.24
CA ASN A 182 12.88 11.35 16.21
C ASN A 182 13.28 10.80 17.58
N MET A 183 12.83 11.41 18.68
CA MET A 183 13.14 10.93 20.03
C MET A 183 12.36 9.67 20.43
N ILE A 184 11.16 9.49 19.86
CA ILE A 184 10.25 8.36 20.16
C ILE A 184 10.38 7.22 19.14
N ARG A 185 11.29 7.35 18.17
CA ARG A 185 11.51 6.40 17.07
C ARG A 185 12.88 5.74 17.19
N THR A 186 13.00 4.54 16.65
CA THR A 186 14.27 3.90 16.32
C THR A 186 14.17 3.24 14.94
N PRO A 187 15.27 3.06 14.18
CA PRO A 187 16.64 3.55 14.39
C PRO A 187 16.77 5.06 14.06
N ASP A 188 17.97 5.62 14.22
CA ASP A 188 18.28 6.99 13.80
C ASP A 188 17.95 7.24 12.31
N LEU A 189 17.74 8.52 11.96
CA LEU A 189 17.32 8.92 10.61
C LEU A 189 18.30 8.48 9.52
N GLU A 190 19.61 8.60 9.78
CA GLU A 190 20.66 8.20 8.84
C GLU A 190 20.58 6.70 8.49
N ILE A 191 20.32 5.85 9.48
CA ILE A 191 20.17 4.40 9.28
C ILE A 191 18.85 4.10 8.55
N ALA A 192 17.77 4.79 8.92
CA ALA A 192 16.45 4.57 8.33
C ALA A 192 16.38 4.95 6.83
N LEU A 193 17.21 5.89 6.37
CA LEU A 193 17.22 6.40 5.00
C LEU A 193 18.29 5.76 4.09
N MET A 194 19.01 4.73 4.54
CA MET A 194 19.99 4.03 3.71
C MET A 194 19.34 3.30 2.52
N ASP A 195 20.01 3.34 1.36
CA ASP A 195 19.57 2.64 0.14
C ASP A 195 20.01 1.17 0.11
N GLU A 196 21.23 0.88 0.56
CA GLU A 196 21.80 -0.47 0.54
C GLU A 196 21.18 -1.36 1.61
N TRP A 197 20.22 -2.19 1.20
CA TRP A 197 19.40 -3.00 2.11
C TRP A 197 20.17 -3.96 3.00
N GLU A 198 21.24 -4.60 2.52
CA GLU A 198 22.04 -5.51 3.35
C GLU A 198 22.70 -4.76 4.50
N GLU A 199 23.37 -3.65 4.18
CA GLU A 199 24.03 -2.82 5.18
C GLU A 199 23.01 -2.13 6.08
N LYS A 200 21.88 -1.70 5.53
CA LYS A 200 20.76 -1.13 6.28
C LYS A 200 20.24 -2.12 7.31
N ILE A 201 19.88 -3.34 6.91
CA ILE A 201 19.37 -4.36 7.83
C ILE A 201 20.41 -4.68 8.91
N GLU A 202 21.69 -4.76 8.55
CA GLU A 202 22.77 -4.98 9.51
C GLU A 202 22.86 -3.86 10.54
N ARG A 203 22.95 -2.60 10.10
CA ARG A 203 23.06 -1.43 10.99
C ARG A 203 21.79 -1.23 11.81
N MET A 204 20.62 -1.45 11.22
CA MET A 204 19.34 -1.44 11.91
C MET A 204 19.37 -2.46 13.05
N ALA A 205 19.66 -3.73 12.75
CA ALA A 205 19.66 -4.80 13.75
C ALA A 205 20.60 -4.47 14.92
N ASN A 206 21.85 -4.08 14.63
CA ASN A 206 22.83 -3.70 15.66
C ASN A 206 22.39 -2.48 16.49
N ALA A 207 21.71 -1.49 15.88
CA ALA A 207 21.23 -0.32 16.60
C ALA A 207 20.04 -0.65 17.52
N VAL A 208 19.11 -1.50 17.09
CA VAL A 208 17.83 -1.69 17.78
C VAL A 208 17.84 -2.79 18.84
N ILE A 209 18.81 -3.71 18.83
CA ILE A 209 18.90 -4.82 19.81
C ILE A 209 19.09 -4.34 21.25
N HIS A 210 19.65 -3.15 21.45
CA HIS A 210 19.92 -2.57 22.77
C HIS A 210 18.85 -1.56 23.22
N GLU A 211 17.83 -1.33 22.40
CA GLU A 211 16.78 -0.36 22.65
C GLU A 211 15.57 -0.99 23.35
N ASN A 212 14.87 -0.20 24.16
CA ASN A 212 13.56 -0.57 24.67
C ASN A 212 12.51 -0.35 23.57
N VAL A 213 12.32 -1.32 22.67
CA VAL A 213 11.30 -1.26 21.63
C VAL A 213 9.96 -1.74 22.19
N THR A 214 8.94 -0.89 22.09
CA THR A 214 7.58 -1.15 22.57
C THR A 214 6.56 -1.29 21.45
N SER A 215 6.84 -0.71 20.28
CA SER A 215 6.03 -0.85 19.08
C SER A 215 6.85 -0.98 17.81
N ILE A 216 6.25 -1.59 16.79
CA ILE A 216 6.77 -1.68 15.42
C ILE A 216 5.76 -1.01 14.47
N ALA A 217 6.25 -0.26 13.49
CA ALA A 217 5.46 0.28 12.38
C ALA A 217 6.16 0.02 11.05
N GLY A 218 5.48 -0.67 10.13
CA GLY A 218 6.04 -0.96 8.81
C GLY A 218 5.41 -2.16 8.12
N VAL A 219 5.87 -2.44 6.90
CA VAL A 219 5.37 -3.58 6.12
C VAL A 219 5.90 -4.92 6.67
N PRO A 220 5.08 -5.99 6.69
CA PRO A 220 5.46 -7.30 7.22
C PRO A 220 6.77 -7.87 6.64
N THR A 221 6.96 -7.74 5.32
CA THR A 221 8.11 -8.28 4.58
C THR A 221 9.47 -7.88 5.17
N TRP A 222 9.73 -6.58 5.28
CA TRP A 222 11.01 -6.07 5.77
C TRP A 222 11.15 -6.26 7.28
N THR A 223 10.03 -6.27 8.00
CA THR A 223 9.98 -6.56 9.43
C THR A 223 10.47 -7.98 9.73
N ILE A 224 10.01 -8.97 8.96
CA ILE A 224 10.46 -10.37 9.10
C ILE A 224 11.95 -10.50 8.81
N VAL A 225 12.46 -9.85 7.75
CA VAL A 225 13.89 -9.88 7.41
C VAL A 225 14.73 -9.32 8.56
N LEU A 226 14.32 -8.20 9.15
CA LEU A 226 15.01 -7.61 10.29
C LEU A 226 14.95 -8.51 11.54
N ILE A 227 13.80 -9.10 11.84
CA ILE A 227 13.65 -10.02 12.98
C ILE A 227 14.58 -11.24 12.84
N LYS A 228 14.61 -11.85 11.65
CA LYS A 228 15.52 -12.98 11.37
C LYS A 228 16.98 -12.57 11.59
N ARG A 229 17.37 -11.38 11.16
CA ARG A 229 18.73 -10.88 11.40
C ARG A 229 19.02 -10.64 12.89
N ILE A 230 18.06 -10.09 13.63
CA ILE A 230 18.17 -9.93 15.09
C ILE A 230 18.37 -11.28 15.78
N PHE A 231 17.66 -12.33 15.35
CA PHE A 231 17.84 -13.68 15.88
C PHE A 231 19.23 -14.24 15.62
N GLU A 232 19.78 -14.05 14.42
CA GLU A 232 21.15 -14.44 14.10
C GLU A 232 22.18 -13.73 15.00
N LEU A 233 22.00 -12.43 15.27
CA LEU A 233 22.92 -11.65 16.09
C LEU A 233 22.82 -11.98 17.59
N THR A 234 21.62 -12.26 18.08
CA THR A 234 21.36 -12.45 19.53
C THR A 234 21.36 -13.91 19.95
N GLY A 235 21.26 -14.85 19.01
CA GLY A 235 21.05 -16.28 19.28
C GLY A 235 19.68 -16.60 19.87
N LYS A 236 18.72 -15.66 19.84
CA LYS A 236 17.34 -15.84 20.28
C LYS A 236 16.46 -16.30 19.12
N ASP A 237 15.30 -16.87 19.42
CA ASP A 237 14.30 -17.30 18.45
C ASP A 237 12.89 -16.78 18.77
N ASN A 238 12.79 -15.89 19.78
CA ASN A 238 11.59 -15.17 20.19
C ASN A 238 11.92 -13.69 20.34
N LEU A 239 11.21 -12.82 19.62
CA LEU A 239 11.47 -11.38 19.66
C LEU A 239 11.16 -10.77 21.03
N ALA A 240 10.22 -11.35 21.78
CA ALA A 240 9.92 -10.90 23.14
C ALA A 240 11.07 -11.14 24.13
N ASP A 241 12.02 -12.04 23.81
CA ASP A 241 13.23 -12.23 24.62
C ASP A 241 14.28 -11.14 24.36
N VAL A 242 14.19 -10.46 23.20
CA VAL A 242 15.04 -9.31 22.84
C VAL A 242 14.38 -8.01 23.31
N TRP A 243 13.07 -7.87 23.10
CA TRP A 243 12.28 -6.70 23.48
C TRP A 243 11.11 -7.09 24.40
N PRO A 244 11.34 -7.21 25.71
CA PRO A 244 10.32 -7.69 26.66
C PRO A 244 9.07 -6.81 26.79
N ASN A 245 9.16 -5.53 26.41
CA ASN A 245 8.06 -4.58 26.45
C ASN A 245 7.38 -4.38 25.09
N LEU A 246 7.72 -5.17 24.08
CA LEU A 246 7.06 -5.12 22.78
C LEU A 246 5.59 -5.57 22.91
N GLU A 247 4.67 -4.68 22.59
CA GLU A 247 3.22 -4.94 22.71
C GLU A 247 2.39 -4.54 21.48
N LEU A 248 2.94 -3.76 20.54
CA LEU A 248 2.16 -3.28 19.38
C LEU A 248 2.91 -3.44 18.05
N TYR A 249 2.25 -4.00 17.05
CA TYR A 249 2.65 -3.92 15.65
C TYR A 249 1.56 -3.22 14.82
N MET A 250 1.87 -2.01 14.34
CA MET A 250 1.05 -1.27 13.38
C MET A 250 1.49 -1.64 11.96
N HIS A 251 0.59 -2.25 11.19
CA HIS A 251 0.89 -2.77 9.86
C HIS A 251 -0.07 -2.26 8.81
N GLY A 252 0.43 -2.10 7.58
CA GLY A 252 -0.34 -1.63 6.44
C GLY A 252 0.40 -1.87 5.12
N GLY A 253 -0.19 -1.40 4.02
CA GLY A 253 0.36 -1.52 2.67
C GLY A 253 0.18 -2.89 2.00
N VAL A 254 0.07 -3.97 2.79
CA VAL A 254 -0.26 -5.33 2.32
C VAL A 254 -1.21 -6.02 3.30
N SER A 255 -1.92 -7.04 2.81
CA SER A 255 -2.75 -7.89 3.68
C SER A 255 -1.88 -8.60 4.72
N PHE A 256 -2.25 -8.49 6.00
CA PHE A 256 -1.53 -9.13 7.09
C PHE A 256 -1.94 -10.59 7.33
N THR A 257 -3.13 -10.99 6.89
CA THR A 257 -3.65 -12.36 7.01
C THR A 257 -2.61 -13.44 6.69
N PRO A 258 -1.87 -13.41 5.56
CA PRO A 258 -0.89 -14.45 5.25
C PRO A 258 0.37 -14.43 6.14
N TYR A 259 0.64 -13.32 6.83
CA TYR A 259 1.81 -13.18 7.70
C TYR A 259 1.53 -13.54 9.16
N ARG A 260 0.25 -13.65 9.54
CA ARG A 260 -0.19 -13.80 10.94
C ARG A 260 0.47 -14.97 11.65
N GLU A 261 0.51 -16.15 11.03
CA GLU A 261 1.13 -17.33 11.63
C GLU A 261 2.64 -17.16 11.83
N GLN A 262 3.31 -16.53 10.86
CA GLN A 262 4.75 -16.29 10.96
C GLN A 262 5.06 -15.30 12.09
N PHE A 263 4.29 -14.22 12.21
CA PHE A 263 4.46 -13.28 13.32
C PHE A 263 4.15 -13.92 14.68
N ASN A 264 3.17 -14.82 14.78
CA ASN A 264 2.92 -15.60 16.00
C ASN A 264 4.11 -16.50 16.39
N LYS A 265 4.81 -17.09 15.40
CA LYS A 265 6.04 -17.87 15.65
C LYS A 265 7.22 -17.00 16.10
N LEU A 266 7.37 -15.84 15.46
CA LEU A 266 8.47 -14.89 15.70
C LEU A 266 8.32 -14.09 17.00
N ILE A 267 7.09 -13.76 17.38
CA ILE A 267 6.75 -12.93 18.53
C ILE A 267 5.82 -13.71 19.45
N ARG A 268 6.40 -14.51 20.33
CA ARG A 268 5.67 -15.33 21.30
C ARG A 268 5.42 -14.53 22.57
N ASN A 269 4.55 -13.53 22.46
CA ASN A 269 4.09 -12.69 23.56
C ASN A 269 2.55 -12.61 23.56
N PRO A 270 1.85 -13.08 24.62
CA PRO A 270 0.40 -12.97 24.71
C PRO A 270 -0.12 -11.52 24.80
N LEU A 271 0.73 -10.56 25.15
CA LEU A 271 0.41 -9.13 25.19
C LEU A 271 0.60 -8.44 23.83
N MET A 272 0.95 -9.18 22.78
CA MET A 272 1.18 -8.60 21.46
C MET A 272 -0.15 -8.28 20.77
N HIS A 273 -0.27 -7.03 20.32
CA HIS A 273 -1.40 -6.52 19.56
C HIS A 273 -0.99 -6.16 18.14
N TYR A 274 -1.91 -6.38 17.21
CA TYR A 274 -1.74 -6.10 15.78
C TYR A 274 -2.83 -5.13 15.37
N GLN A 275 -2.44 -3.96 14.87
CA GLN A 275 -3.37 -2.91 14.45
C GLN A 275 -3.17 -2.62 12.96
N GLU A 276 -4.23 -2.83 12.19
CA GLU A 276 -4.20 -2.63 10.75
C GLU A 276 -4.44 -1.15 10.38
N THR A 277 -3.68 -0.67 9.39
CA THR A 277 -3.83 0.65 8.78
C THR A 277 -3.93 0.52 7.26
N TYR A 278 -4.79 1.34 6.65
CA TYR A 278 -4.90 1.49 5.21
C TYR A 278 -4.47 2.90 4.80
N ASN A 279 -3.31 2.97 4.16
CA ASN A 279 -2.67 4.19 3.70
C ASN A 279 -1.88 3.93 2.41
N ALA A 280 -1.70 4.97 1.61
CA ALA A 280 -0.94 4.99 0.37
C ALA A 280 -0.21 6.34 0.22
N SER A 281 0.54 6.50 -0.88
CA SER A 281 1.20 7.77 -1.22
C SER A 281 0.22 8.92 -1.40
N GLU A 282 -1.02 8.62 -1.80
CA GLU A 282 -2.11 9.57 -2.02
C GLU A 282 -2.83 10.01 -0.74
N GLY A 283 -2.66 9.28 0.37
CA GLY A 283 -3.31 9.62 1.62
C GLY A 283 -3.37 8.48 2.64
N PHE A 284 -3.78 8.82 3.87
CA PHE A 284 -4.08 7.87 4.92
C PHE A 284 -5.61 7.74 5.03
N PHE A 285 -6.15 6.54 4.78
CA PHE A 285 -7.58 6.38 4.54
C PHE A 285 -8.34 5.78 5.73
N ALA A 286 -7.81 4.74 6.37
CA ALA A 286 -8.53 4.06 7.44
C ALA A 286 -7.59 3.35 8.42
N ALA A 287 -8.08 3.05 9.62
CA ALA A 287 -7.36 2.24 10.60
C ALA A 287 -8.32 1.41 11.46
N GLN A 288 -7.83 0.30 11.99
CA GLN A 288 -8.61 -0.53 12.91
C GLN A 288 -8.85 0.22 14.22
N ASP A 289 -10.12 0.48 14.51
CA ASP A 289 -10.57 1.21 15.71
C ASP A 289 -11.00 0.28 16.84
N VAL A 290 -11.41 -0.96 16.52
CA VAL A 290 -11.70 -2.02 17.49
C VAL A 290 -10.82 -3.22 17.16
N ILE A 291 -9.89 -3.54 18.05
CA ILE A 291 -8.90 -4.60 17.82
C ILE A 291 -9.60 -5.96 17.90
N GLY A 292 -9.47 -6.76 16.83
CA GLY A 292 -10.09 -8.08 16.70
C GLY A 292 -11.42 -8.10 15.93
N GLU A 293 -12.00 -6.93 15.62
CA GLU A 293 -13.17 -6.84 14.73
C GLU A 293 -12.76 -6.67 13.26
N GLU A 294 -13.63 -7.12 12.34
CA GLU A 294 -13.44 -6.96 10.90
C GLU A 294 -13.78 -5.53 10.45
N GLY A 295 -12.85 -4.94 9.70
CA GLY A 295 -13.02 -3.63 9.08
C GLY A 295 -12.24 -2.53 9.76
N LEU A 296 -11.94 -1.51 8.97
CA LEU A 296 -11.13 -0.35 9.32
C LEU A 296 -12.05 0.87 9.35
N LEU A 297 -11.98 1.66 10.42
CA LEU A 297 -12.69 2.94 10.51
C LEU A 297 -12.17 3.89 9.43
N LEU A 298 -13.07 4.31 8.54
CA LEU A 298 -12.75 5.28 7.49
C LEU A 298 -12.54 6.67 8.12
N PHE A 299 -11.38 7.28 7.84
CA PHE A 299 -10.99 8.56 8.40
C PHE A 299 -11.55 9.71 7.55
N LEU A 300 -12.56 10.41 8.09
CA LEU A 300 -13.36 11.36 7.31
C LEU A 300 -12.95 12.82 7.49
N ASN A 301 -12.01 13.13 8.38
CA ASN A 301 -11.65 14.51 8.74
C ASN A 301 -10.15 14.79 8.56
N HIS A 302 -9.54 14.19 7.55
CA HIS A 302 -8.09 14.14 7.36
C HIS A 302 -7.66 14.70 6.01
N GLY A 303 -8.37 15.73 5.53
CA GLY A 303 -8.03 16.43 4.28
C GLY A 303 -8.36 15.65 3.00
N ILE A 304 -9.17 14.60 3.09
CA ILE A 304 -9.60 13.78 1.96
C ILE A 304 -11.13 13.80 1.86
N PHE A 305 -11.62 14.21 0.69
CA PHE A 305 -13.01 14.03 0.29
C PHE A 305 -13.15 12.74 -0.53
N TYR A 306 -14.11 11.90 -0.18
CA TYR A 306 -14.31 10.58 -0.76
C TYR A 306 -15.52 10.52 -1.68
N GLU A 307 -15.34 9.83 -2.79
CA GLU A 307 -16.37 9.37 -3.70
C GLU A 307 -16.18 7.85 -3.94
N PHE A 308 -17.29 7.12 -4.07
CA PHE A 308 -17.28 5.66 -4.23
C PHE A 308 -17.86 5.29 -5.58
N MET A 309 -17.04 4.73 -6.47
CA MET A 309 -17.47 4.34 -7.81
C MET A 309 -17.94 2.87 -7.81
N PRO A 310 -19.22 2.57 -8.11
CA PRO A 310 -19.65 1.19 -8.33
C PRO A 310 -18.83 0.52 -9.43
N MET A 311 -18.56 -0.78 -9.33
CA MET A 311 -17.68 -1.47 -10.28
C MET A 311 -18.22 -1.45 -11.72
N GLU A 312 -19.54 -1.43 -11.90
CA GLU A 312 -20.23 -1.30 -13.18
C GLU A 312 -20.08 0.08 -13.85
N GLU A 313 -19.54 1.07 -13.13
CA GLU A 313 -19.23 2.40 -13.67
C GLU A 313 -17.77 2.50 -14.16
N LEU A 314 -16.93 1.53 -13.80
CA LEU A 314 -15.51 1.53 -14.16
C LEU A 314 -15.35 1.45 -15.69
N GLY A 315 -14.55 2.37 -16.25
CA GLY A 315 -14.26 2.44 -17.69
C GLY A 315 -15.27 3.24 -18.52
N LYS A 316 -16.37 3.73 -17.92
CA LYS A 316 -17.26 4.70 -18.59
C LYS A 316 -16.58 6.06 -18.70
N GLU A 317 -16.88 6.79 -19.76
CA GLU A 317 -16.35 8.15 -20.00
C GLU A 317 -16.80 9.15 -18.91
N HIS A 318 -18.04 9.00 -18.45
CA HIS A 318 -18.62 9.81 -17.38
C HIS A 318 -19.18 8.91 -16.27
N PRO A 319 -18.31 8.32 -15.44
CA PRO A 319 -18.72 7.34 -14.45
C PRO A 319 -19.53 8.02 -13.34
N ARG A 320 -20.62 7.36 -12.92
CA ARG A 320 -21.33 7.77 -11.71
C ARG A 320 -20.55 7.32 -10.48
N THR A 321 -20.29 8.27 -9.59
CA THR A 321 -19.79 8.00 -8.24
C THR A 321 -20.88 8.25 -7.21
N LEU A 322 -20.72 7.70 -6.01
CA LEU A 322 -21.64 7.80 -4.89
C LEU A 322 -20.98 8.56 -3.73
N GLN A 323 -21.78 9.27 -2.93
CA GLN A 323 -21.39 9.85 -1.65
C GLN A 323 -21.54 8.81 -0.53
N LEU A 324 -21.00 9.10 0.67
CA LEU A 324 -21.06 8.19 1.83
C LEU A 324 -22.47 7.64 2.11
N GLN A 325 -23.49 8.49 2.13
CA GLN A 325 -24.87 8.09 2.43
C GLN A 325 -25.55 7.24 1.35
N GLU A 326 -24.92 7.09 0.18
CA GLU A 326 -25.45 6.32 -0.95
C GLU A 326 -24.83 4.91 -1.04
N VAL A 327 -23.83 4.58 -0.21
CA VAL A 327 -23.14 3.28 -0.27
C VAL A 327 -23.89 2.20 0.51
N GLU A 328 -23.63 0.95 0.17
CA GLU A 328 -24.21 -0.22 0.82
C GLU A 328 -23.11 -1.17 1.31
N THR A 329 -23.39 -1.85 2.42
CA THR A 329 -22.51 -2.92 2.91
C THR A 329 -22.43 -4.05 1.91
N GLY A 330 -21.28 -4.71 1.80
CA GLY A 330 -21.16 -5.89 0.95
C GLY A 330 -21.00 -5.59 -0.55
N LYS A 331 -21.07 -4.32 -0.99
CA LYS A 331 -20.79 -3.94 -2.38
C LYS A 331 -19.34 -3.46 -2.54
N ASN A 332 -18.73 -3.80 -3.68
CA ASN A 332 -17.39 -3.34 -4.03
C ASN A 332 -17.47 -1.97 -4.70
N TYR A 333 -16.58 -1.07 -4.29
CA TYR A 333 -16.46 0.26 -4.87
C TYR A 333 -14.99 0.56 -5.17
N ALA A 334 -14.71 1.17 -6.32
CA ALA A 334 -13.42 1.78 -6.58
C ALA A 334 -13.33 3.14 -5.87
N LEU A 335 -12.20 3.40 -5.21
CA LEU A 335 -12.01 4.60 -4.40
C LEU A 335 -11.61 5.80 -5.26
N VAL A 336 -12.39 6.87 -5.18
CA VAL A 336 -12.12 8.16 -5.84
C VAL A 336 -11.93 9.22 -4.76
N ILE A 337 -10.85 9.99 -4.84
CA ILE A 337 -10.47 10.96 -3.79
C ILE A 337 -10.17 12.34 -4.33
N SER A 338 -10.47 13.35 -3.52
CA SER A 338 -9.91 14.70 -3.65
C SER A 338 -9.18 15.05 -2.37
N THR A 339 -7.94 15.53 -2.47
CA THR A 339 -7.05 15.63 -1.32
C THR A 339 -6.47 17.03 -1.15
N ASN A 340 -6.08 17.35 0.08
CA ASN A 340 -5.26 18.52 0.39
C ASN A 340 -3.81 18.40 -0.10
N GLY A 341 -3.46 17.32 -0.82
CA GLY A 341 -2.25 17.18 -1.62
C GLY A 341 -2.41 17.67 -3.06
N GLY A 342 -3.62 18.07 -3.48
CA GLY A 342 -3.87 18.55 -4.85
C GLY A 342 -4.26 17.46 -5.85
N LEU A 343 -4.66 16.27 -5.38
CA LEU A 343 -5.35 15.30 -6.22
C LEU A 343 -6.86 15.64 -6.29
N TRP A 344 -7.47 15.56 -7.48
CA TRP A 344 -8.86 15.96 -7.70
C TRP A 344 -9.66 14.89 -8.44
N ARG A 345 -10.69 14.32 -7.79
CA ARG A 345 -11.44 13.16 -8.26
C ARG A 345 -10.51 12.06 -8.81
N TYR A 346 -9.42 11.82 -8.10
CA TYR A 346 -8.39 10.89 -8.49
C TYR A 346 -8.82 9.46 -8.17
N LEU A 347 -8.77 8.58 -9.17
CA LEU A 347 -9.02 7.16 -9.02
C LEU A 347 -7.76 6.49 -8.44
N VAL A 348 -7.83 6.10 -7.17
CA VAL A 348 -6.69 5.49 -6.44
C VAL A 348 -6.27 4.16 -7.07
N GLY A 349 -7.25 3.38 -7.53
CA GLY A 349 -7.04 2.06 -8.13
C GLY A 349 -7.27 0.91 -7.17
N ASP A 350 -7.48 1.18 -5.88
CA ASP A 350 -7.95 0.20 -4.90
C ASP A 350 -9.47 0.06 -4.94
N THR A 351 -9.95 -1.13 -4.59
CA THR A 351 -11.37 -1.40 -4.35
C THR A 351 -11.60 -1.69 -2.87
N ILE A 352 -12.72 -1.20 -2.36
CA ILE A 352 -13.13 -1.37 -0.97
C ILE A 352 -14.56 -1.89 -0.87
N GLN A 353 -14.88 -2.49 0.28
CA GLN A 353 -16.23 -2.89 0.65
C GLN A 353 -16.56 -2.36 2.05
N PHE A 354 -17.76 -1.81 2.22
CA PHE A 354 -18.22 -1.39 3.55
C PHE A 354 -18.64 -2.60 4.39
N THR A 355 -18.11 -2.70 5.60
CA THR A 355 -18.51 -3.68 6.62
C THR A 355 -19.53 -3.08 7.60
N SER A 356 -19.53 -1.75 7.75
CA SER A 356 -20.48 -1.00 8.57
C SER A 356 -20.72 0.38 7.95
N LEU A 357 -21.92 0.95 8.13
CA LEU A 357 -22.27 2.30 7.70
C LEU A 357 -22.34 3.31 8.86
N LEU A 358 -22.40 2.86 10.12
CA LEU A 358 -22.35 3.76 11.28
C LEU A 358 -21.69 3.08 12.50
N PRO A 359 -20.42 3.41 12.82
CA PRO A 359 -19.52 4.22 12.00
C PRO A 359 -19.21 3.54 10.65
N TYR A 360 -18.79 4.32 9.65
CA TYR A 360 -18.36 3.79 8.37
C TYR A 360 -17.06 3.00 8.53
N ARG A 361 -17.14 1.68 8.35
CA ARG A 361 -15.98 0.78 8.32
C ARG A 361 -15.86 0.10 6.98
N ILE A 362 -14.63 -0.07 6.54
CA ILE A 362 -14.30 -0.62 5.22
C ILE A 362 -13.29 -1.76 5.35
N LYS A 363 -13.26 -2.64 4.36
CA LYS A 363 -12.11 -3.49 4.09
C LYS A 363 -11.65 -3.29 2.65
N VAL A 364 -10.34 -3.46 2.42
CA VAL A 364 -9.78 -3.45 1.07
C VAL A 364 -10.16 -4.77 0.41
N SER A 365 -10.95 -4.71 -0.66
CA SER A 365 -11.43 -5.87 -1.41
C SER A 365 -10.52 -6.25 -2.58
N GLY A 366 -9.58 -5.39 -2.96
CA GLY A 366 -8.63 -5.63 -4.04
C GLY A 366 -8.18 -4.36 -4.75
N ARG A 367 -7.86 -4.47 -6.03
CA ARG A 367 -7.59 -3.36 -6.96
C ARG A 367 -8.48 -3.48 -8.19
N THR A 368 -8.60 -2.39 -8.95
CA THR A 368 -9.40 -2.32 -10.18
C THR A 368 -8.80 -3.16 -11.32
N LYS A 369 -7.52 -3.50 -11.25
CA LYS A 369 -6.80 -4.40 -12.15
C LYS A 369 -6.27 -5.61 -11.37
N SER A 370 -6.12 -6.77 -12.00
CA SER A 370 -5.42 -7.93 -11.42
C SER A 370 -3.95 -7.61 -11.12
N PHE A 371 -3.44 -8.12 -10.00
CA PHE A 371 -2.13 -7.75 -9.44
C PHE A 371 -1.62 -8.79 -8.43
N ILE A 372 -0.31 -8.75 -8.16
CA ILE A 372 0.34 -9.37 -6.99
C ILE A 372 0.96 -8.23 -6.16
N ASN A 373 0.51 -8.09 -4.92
CA ASN A 373 1.06 -7.18 -3.92
C ASN A 373 1.05 -7.87 -2.55
N ALA A 374 1.71 -9.01 -2.47
CA ALA A 374 1.82 -9.74 -1.21
C ALA A 374 2.85 -9.08 -0.30
N PHE A 375 3.96 -8.61 -0.87
CA PHE A 375 5.16 -8.15 -0.18
C PHE A 375 5.41 -6.64 -0.30
N GLY A 376 4.52 -5.91 -0.96
CA GLY A 376 4.66 -4.48 -1.26
C GLY A 376 5.32 -4.23 -2.61
N GLU A 377 5.22 -5.16 -3.57
CA GLU A 377 5.84 -5.10 -4.90
C GLU A 377 4.93 -4.56 -6.01
N GLU A 378 3.62 -4.50 -5.76
CA GLU A 378 2.60 -3.94 -6.66
C GLU A 378 2.66 -4.34 -8.15
N VAL A 379 2.98 -5.61 -8.46
CA VAL A 379 3.05 -6.08 -9.85
C VAL A 379 1.66 -6.17 -10.46
N ILE A 380 1.41 -5.48 -11.57
CA ILE A 380 0.14 -5.53 -12.33
C ILE A 380 0.25 -6.37 -13.60
N VAL A 381 -0.89 -6.75 -14.18
CA VAL A 381 -0.96 -7.54 -15.42
C VAL A 381 -0.16 -6.91 -16.56
N GLU A 382 -0.16 -5.59 -16.67
CA GLU A 382 0.57 -4.88 -17.72
C GLU A 382 2.10 -5.00 -17.57
N ASN A 383 2.62 -5.05 -16.33
CA ASN A 383 4.02 -5.39 -16.08
C ASN A 383 4.30 -6.85 -16.48
N ALA A 384 3.42 -7.77 -16.08
CA ALA A 384 3.54 -9.19 -16.41
C ALA A 384 3.53 -9.43 -17.93
N ASP A 385 2.59 -8.82 -18.66
CA ASP A 385 2.48 -8.91 -20.11
C ASP A 385 3.73 -8.34 -20.80
N THR A 386 4.24 -7.20 -20.33
CA THR A 386 5.46 -6.59 -20.88
C THR A 386 6.69 -7.47 -20.64
N ALA A 387 6.81 -8.05 -19.44
CA ALA A 387 7.92 -8.94 -19.10
C ALA A 387 7.87 -10.27 -19.86
N ILE A 388 6.68 -10.87 -19.99
CA ILE A 388 6.46 -12.07 -20.78
C ILE A 388 6.74 -11.80 -22.25
N ALA A 389 6.25 -10.68 -22.81
CA ALA A 389 6.50 -10.30 -24.20
C ALA A 389 8.00 -10.15 -24.47
N LYS A 390 8.75 -9.53 -23.54
CA LYS A 390 10.21 -9.42 -23.68
C LYS A 390 10.92 -10.77 -23.59
N ALA A 391 10.48 -11.64 -22.68
CA ALA A 391 11.01 -13.00 -22.57
C ALA A 391 10.74 -13.84 -23.82
N CYS A 392 9.55 -13.72 -24.40
CA CYS A 392 9.19 -14.32 -25.69
C CYS A 392 10.10 -13.82 -26.83
N GLU A 393 10.31 -12.51 -26.95
CA GLU A 393 11.18 -11.91 -27.97
C GLU A 393 12.61 -12.47 -27.92
N VAL A 394 13.18 -12.62 -26.70
CA VAL A 394 14.56 -13.06 -26.51
C VAL A 394 14.72 -14.58 -26.68
N THR A 395 13.73 -15.36 -26.27
CA THR A 395 13.83 -16.83 -26.25
C THR A 395 13.17 -17.53 -27.44
N GLY A 396 12.45 -16.79 -28.28
CA GLY A 396 11.64 -17.34 -29.35
C GLY A 396 10.37 -18.05 -28.88
N ALA A 397 10.07 -18.00 -27.57
CA ALA A 397 8.87 -18.60 -27.02
C ALA A 397 7.61 -17.84 -27.43
N VAL A 398 6.48 -18.55 -27.50
CA VAL A 398 5.16 -17.97 -27.72
C VAL A 398 4.26 -18.42 -26.58
N VAL A 399 3.82 -17.48 -25.74
CA VAL A 399 2.91 -17.75 -24.62
C VAL A 399 1.46 -17.70 -25.12
N ASN A 400 0.66 -18.67 -24.70
CA ASN A 400 -0.78 -18.71 -24.94
C ASN A 400 -1.56 -18.05 -23.80
N ASP A 401 -1.34 -18.51 -22.57
CA ASP A 401 -1.96 -17.92 -21.37
C ASP A 401 -1.08 -18.17 -20.13
N TYR A 402 -1.37 -17.46 -19.04
CA TYR A 402 -0.63 -17.58 -17.78
C TYR A 402 -1.46 -17.22 -16.55
N THR A 403 -1.04 -17.74 -15.41
CA THR A 403 -1.48 -17.29 -14.09
C THR A 403 -0.29 -17.23 -13.14
N ALA A 404 -0.32 -16.32 -12.16
CA ALA A 404 0.69 -16.25 -11.13
C ALA A 404 0.12 -15.88 -9.77
N ALA A 405 0.80 -16.37 -8.73
CA ALA A 405 0.48 -16.09 -7.33
C ALA A 405 1.76 -15.97 -6.49
N PRO A 406 1.73 -15.31 -5.33
CA PRO A 406 2.86 -15.21 -4.42
C PRO A 406 3.14 -16.56 -3.75
N VAL A 407 4.41 -16.83 -3.46
CA VAL A 407 4.87 -17.85 -2.50
C VAL A 407 5.19 -17.12 -1.21
N TYR A 408 4.40 -17.34 -0.16
CA TYR A 408 4.61 -16.69 1.14
C TYR A 408 5.86 -17.22 1.87
N PHE A 409 6.34 -16.43 2.83
CA PHE A 409 7.47 -16.83 3.67
C PHE A 409 7.19 -18.14 4.40
N SER A 410 8.23 -18.95 4.54
CA SER A 410 8.19 -20.19 5.32
C SER A 410 9.43 -20.30 6.22
N ASP A 411 9.46 -21.35 7.04
CA ASP A 411 10.57 -21.64 7.94
C ASP A 411 11.89 -21.88 7.17
N HIS A 412 11.82 -22.25 5.88
CA HIS A 412 12.98 -22.60 5.04
C HIS A 412 13.17 -21.71 3.81
N GLY A 413 12.37 -20.64 3.63
CA GLY A 413 12.44 -19.83 2.41
C GLY A 413 11.83 -18.44 2.51
N ASN A 414 12.40 -17.53 1.72
CA ASN A 414 11.89 -16.18 1.51
C ASN A 414 10.65 -16.19 0.61
N GLY A 415 9.93 -15.07 0.59
CA GLY A 415 8.83 -14.88 -0.34
C GLY A 415 9.28 -15.00 -1.80
N GLY A 416 8.35 -15.17 -2.74
CA GLY A 416 8.66 -15.20 -4.17
C GLY A 416 7.39 -15.16 -5.02
N HIS A 417 7.55 -15.22 -6.34
CA HIS A 417 6.42 -15.43 -7.26
C HIS A 417 6.49 -16.83 -7.86
N GLU A 418 5.32 -17.40 -8.11
CA GLU A 418 5.17 -18.67 -8.80
C GLU A 418 4.20 -18.50 -9.95
N TRP A 419 4.66 -18.87 -11.13
CA TRP A 419 3.99 -18.65 -12.39
C TRP A 419 3.69 -19.99 -13.02
N ALA A 420 2.48 -20.16 -13.54
CA ALA A 420 2.14 -21.26 -14.40
C ALA A 420 1.84 -20.69 -15.79
N ILE A 421 2.63 -21.09 -16.78
CA ILE A 421 2.62 -20.51 -18.12
C ILE A 421 2.40 -21.62 -19.15
N GLU A 422 1.39 -21.45 -19.97
CA GLU A 422 1.12 -22.32 -21.12
C GLU A 422 1.72 -21.70 -22.37
N PHE A 423 2.53 -22.48 -23.08
CA PHE A 423 3.24 -22.03 -24.27
C PHE A 423 2.68 -22.68 -25.54
N GLU A 424 2.45 -21.87 -26.57
CA GLU A 424 2.27 -22.37 -27.94
C GLU A 424 3.61 -22.82 -28.53
N ILE A 425 4.69 -22.09 -28.25
CA ILE A 425 6.06 -22.53 -28.54
C ILE A 425 6.84 -22.36 -27.24
N ALA A 426 7.25 -23.48 -26.64
CA ALA A 426 8.02 -23.45 -25.40
C ALA A 426 9.45 -22.92 -25.65
N PRO A 427 10.05 -22.17 -24.72
CA PRO A 427 11.45 -21.79 -24.82
C PRO A 427 12.34 -23.04 -24.76
N GLU A 428 13.44 -23.05 -25.52
CA GLU A 428 14.44 -24.14 -25.43
C GLU A 428 15.00 -24.29 -24.00
N ASN A 429 15.12 -23.18 -23.29
CA ASN A 429 15.53 -23.14 -21.90
C ASN A 429 14.54 -22.29 -21.06
N PRO A 430 13.66 -22.94 -20.27
CA PRO A 430 12.74 -22.27 -19.35
C PRO A 430 13.42 -21.35 -18.33
N ASP A 431 14.65 -21.65 -17.90
CA ASP A 431 15.39 -20.81 -16.95
C ASP A 431 15.83 -19.50 -17.60
N SER A 432 16.19 -19.54 -18.88
CA SER A 432 16.51 -18.33 -19.66
C SER A 432 15.28 -17.43 -19.79
N PHE A 433 14.12 -18.01 -20.12
CA PHE A 433 12.84 -17.29 -20.16
C PHE A 433 12.53 -16.64 -18.81
N THR A 434 12.64 -17.42 -17.73
CA THR A 434 12.38 -16.96 -16.35
C THR A 434 13.31 -15.81 -15.96
N THR A 435 14.59 -15.89 -16.34
CA THR A 435 15.59 -14.85 -16.06
C THR A 435 15.28 -13.55 -16.80
N VAL A 436 14.92 -13.63 -18.08
CA VAL A 436 14.55 -12.44 -18.88
C VAL A 436 13.27 -11.81 -18.36
N MET A 437 12.28 -12.63 -18.00
CA MET A 437 11.03 -12.18 -17.38
C MET A 437 11.29 -11.45 -16.06
N ASP A 438 12.04 -12.06 -15.12
CA ASP A 438 12.39 -11.45 -13.82
C ASP A 438 13.16 -10.14 -14.01
N ASN A 439 14.15 -10.11 -14.91
CA ASN A 439 14.94 -8.91 -15.20
C ASN A 439 14.09 -7.78 -15.81
N THR A 440 13.13 -8.12 -16.66
CA THR A 440 12.23 -7.14 -17.25
C THR A 440 11.23 -6.61 -16.22
N LEU A 441 10.68 -7.47 -15.34
CA LEU A 441 9.85 -7.03 -14.22
C LEU A 441 10.60 -6.04 -13.31
N LYS A 442 11.87 -6.34 -12.97
CA LYS A 442 12.71 -5.42 -12.19
C LYS A 442 12.94 -4.08 -12.90
N SER A 443 13.12 -4.08 -14.23
CA SER A 443 13.38 -2.83 -14.94
C SER A 443 12.15 -1.92 -15.03
N ILE A 444 10.95 -2.48 -15.11
CA ILE A 444 9.69 -1.74 -15.33
C ILE A 444 8.86 -1.50 -14.07
N ASN A 445 9.14 -2.17 -12.94
CA ASN A 445 8.43 -1.98 -11.68
C ASN A 445 9.42 -1.75 -10.53
N SER A 446 9.45 -0.51 -10.01
CA SER A 446 10.42 -0.11 -8.98
C SER A 446 10.21 -0.77 -7.60
N ASP A 447 8.98 -1.12 -7.22
CA ASP A 447 8.74 -1.80 -5.95
C ASP A 447 9.15 -3.28 -6.07
N TYR A 448 8.84 -3.95 -7.19
CA TYR A 448 9.35 -5.29 -7.48
C TYR A 448 10.88 -5.34 -7.53
N GLU A 449 11.53 -4.35 -8.17
CA GLU A 449 12.98 -4.17 -8.18
C GLU A 449 13.56 -4.13 -6.75
N ALA A 450 12.99 -3.28 -5.90
CA ALA A 450 13.42 -3.14 -4.51
C ALA A 450 13.25 -4.44 -3.71
N LYS A 451 12.15 -5.17 -3.90
CA LYS A 451 11.89 -6.44 -3.19
C LYS A 451 12.73 -7.61 -3.72
N ARG A 452 13.12 -7.58 -5.00
CA ARG A 452 14.02 -8.56 -5.64
C ARG A 452 15.50 -8.27 -5.42
N TYR A 453 15.83 -7.17 -4.74
CA TYR A 453 17.22 -6.79 -4.48
C TYR A 453 17.98 -7.91 -3.76
N LYS A 454 19.03 -8.41 -4.42
CA LYS A 454 19.92 -9.50 -3.97
C LYS A 454 19.21 -10.77 -3.46
N ASN A 455 17.96 -10.99 -3.86
CA ASN A 455 17.12 -12.11 -3.42
C ASN A 455 16.81 -12.12 -1.89
N ILE A 456 16.91 -10.97 -1.21
CA ILE A 456 16.78 -10.87 0.25
C ILE A 456 15.33 -11.02 0.70
N ALA A 457 14.41 -10.22 0.13
CA ALA A 457 13.00 -10.28 0.48
C ALA A 457 12.22 -11.25 -0.42
N LEU A 458 12.47 -11.19 -1.74
CA LEU A 458 11.90 -12.09 -2.73
C LEU A 458 12.98 -12.93 -3.40
N ARG A 459 12.81 -14.25 -3.43
CA ARG A 459 13.64 -15.17 -4.23
C ARG A 459 13.29 -15.08 -5.73
N PRO A 460 14.13 -15.60 -6.63
CA PRO A 460 13.81 -15.68 -8.06
C PRO A 460 12.45 -16.37 -8.31
N PRO A 461 11.67 -15.93 -9.31
CA PRO A 461 10.38 -16.54 -9.60
C PRO A 461 10.53 -17.99 -10.04
N VAL A 462 9.55 -18.81 -9.68
CA VAL A 462 9.43 -20.19 -10.17
C VAL A 462 8.45 -20.20 -11.33
N VAL A 463 8.85 -20.74 -12.48
CA VAL A 463 7.97 -20.88 -13.66
C VAL A 463 7.70 -22.36 -13.90
N HIS A 464 6.43 -22.72 -13.90
CA HIS A 464 5.91 -24.02 -14.30
C HIS A 464 5.44 -23.93 -15.75
N VAL A 465 6.06 -24.72 -16.62
CA VAL A 465 5.62 -24.89 -18.01
C VAL A 465 4.42 -25.84 -18.02
N LEU A 466 3.25 -25.33 -18.40
CA LEU A 466 2.03 -26.12 -18.47
C LEU A 466 1.90 -26.83 -19.83
N PRO A 467 1.31 -28.04 -19.87
CA PRO A 467 0.90 -28.67 -21.13
C PRO A 467 -0.08 -27.79 -21.92
N LYS A 468 -0.03 -27.87 -23.25
CA LYS A 468 -0.98 -27.16 -24.12
C LYS A 468 -2.42 -27.64 -23.86
N GLY A 469 -3.35 -26.69 -23.77
CA GLY A 469 -4.77 -26.93 -23.50
C GLY A 469 -5.15 -26.93 -22.02
N THR A 470 -4.19 -26.85 -21.09
CA THR A 470 -4.42 -26.96 -19.64
C THR A 470 -5.45 -25.95 -19.14
N PHE A 471 -5.31 -24.67 -19.51
CA PHE A 471 -6.24 -23.64 -19.05
C PHE A 471 -7.66 -23.84 -19.60
N CYS A 472 -7.77 -24.29 -20.85
CA CYS A 472 -9.05 -24.57 -21.50
C CYS A 472 -9.77 -25.75 -20.83
N GLU A 473 -9.05 -26.85 -20.59
CA GLU A 473 -9.59 -28.04 -19.93
C GLU A 473 -9.92 -27.79 -18.46
N PHE A 474 -9.10 -26.99 -17.78
CA PHE A 474 -9.38 -26.53 -16.42
C PHE A 474 -10.69 -25.74 -16.36
N LEU A 475 -10.89 -24.75 -17.23
CA LEU A 475 -12.15 -24.00 -17.30
C LEU A 475 -13.34 -24.90 -17.67
N LYS A 476 -13.13 -25.92 -18.53
CA LYS A 476 -14.12 -26.95 -18.85
C LYS A 476 -14.56 -27.72 -17.61
N SER A 477 -13.61 -28.18 -16.81
CA SER A 477 -13.86 -28.95 -15.58
C SER A 477 -14.70 -28.17 -14.57
N LYS A 478 -14.58 -26.83 -14.57
CA LYS A 478 -15.32 -25.93 -13.68
C LYS A 478 -16.68 -25.50 -14.26
N GLY A 479 -17.10 -26.05 -15.41
CA GLY A 479 -18.34 -25.67 -16.09
C GLY A 479 -18.34 -24.22 -16.62
N LYS A 480 -17.15 -23.63 -16.76
CA LYS A 480 -16.94 -22.22 -17.14
C LYS A 480 -16.36 -22.09 -18.56
N LEU A 481 -16.64 -23.06 -19.44
CA LEU A 481 -16.15 -23.03 -20.82
C LEU A 481 -16.94 -22.00 -21.65
N GLY A 482 -16.28 -20.91 -22.09
CA GLY A 482 -16.89 -19.88 -22.93
C GLY A 482 -16.19 -18.52 -22.79
N GLY A 483 -16.34 -17.64 -23.78
CA GLY A 483 -15.57 -16.38 -23.90
C GLY A 483 -15.77 -15.34 -22.78
N GLN A 484 -16.64 -15.59 -21.81
CA GLN A 484 -16.86 -14.72 -20.64
C GLN A 484 -16.01 -15.08 -19.41
N HIS A 485 -15.41 -16.28 -19.35
CA HIS A 485 -14.62 -16.71 -18.21
C HIS A 485 -13.16 -16.92 -18.61
N LYS A 486 -12.26 -16.15 -17.99
CA LYS A 486 -10.81 -16.31 -18.11
C LYS A 486 -10.22 -16.59 -16.73
N VAL A 487 -9.11 -17.32 -16.70
CA VAL A 487 -8.34 -17.46 -15.47
C VAL A 487 -7.75 -16.09 -15.11
N PRO A 488 -7.85 -15.64 -13.85
CA PRO A 488 -7.19 -14.41 -13.43
C PRO A 488 -5.67 -14.53 -13.61
N ARG A 489 -5.07 -13.60 -14.36
CA ARG A 489 -3.63 -13.64 -14.67
C ARG A 489 -2.74 -13.46 -13.45
N LEU A 490 -3.12 -12.58 -12.53
CA LEU A 490 -2.38 -12.29 -11.30
C LEU A 490 -3.32 -12.30 -10.10
N ASN A 491 -2.95 -12.99 -9.04
CA ASN A 491 -3.75 -13.10 -7.82
C ASN A 491 -2.85 -13.11 -6.57
N ASN A 492 -3.31 -12.50 -5.48
CA ASN A 492 -2.66 -12.60 -4.18
C ASN A 492 -3.01 -13.93 -3.48
N ASP A 493 -4.16 -14.51 -3.80
CA ASP A 493 -4.56 -15.83 -3.34
C ASP A 493 -3.99 -16.91 -4.27
N ARG A 494 -3.48 -18.00 -3.67
CA ARG A 494 -2.89 -19.15 -4.37
C ARG A 494 -3.93 -20.16 -4.86
N ASN A 495 -5.18 -20.10 -4.43
CA ASN A 495 -6.24 -21.08 -4.72
C ASN A 495 -6.32 -21.46 -6.21
N TYR A 496 -6.34 -20.46 -7.11
CA TYR A 496 -6.39 -20.72 -8.56
C TYR A 496 -5.11 -21.39 -9.08
N LEU A 497 -3.93 -20.92 -8.66
CA LEU A 497 -2.65 -21.46 -9.09
C LEU A 497 -2.51 -22.93 -8.63
N GLU A 498 -2.83 -23.23 -7.37
CA GLU A 498 -2.75 -24.57 -6.80
C GLU A 498 -3.71 -25.55 -7.50
N GLU A 499 -4.94 -25.12 -7.77
CA GLU A 499 -5.91 -25.94 -8.51
C GLU A 499 -5.42 -26.27 -9.93
N ILE A 500 -4.80 -25.29 -10.62
CA ILE A 500 -4.30 -25.47 -11.99
C ILE A 500 -3.05 -26.36 -12.01
N LEU A 501 -2.09 -26.15 -11.10
CA LEU A 501 -0.90 -26.98 -11.00
C LEU A 501 -1.26 -28.43 -10.66
N LYS A 502 -2.22 -28.63 -9.75
CA LYS A 502 -2.73 -29.97 -9.42
C LYS A 502 -3.41 -30.62 -10.63
N PHE A 503 -4.28 -29.89 -11.33
CA PHE A 503 -4.94 -30.38 -12.54
C PHE A 503 -3.94 -30.75 -13.64
N ALA A 504 -2.89 -29.95 -13.83
CA ALA A 504 -1.83 -30.23 -14.79
C ALA A 504 -1.05 -31.50 -14.40
N ALA A 505 -0.72 -31.69 -13.12
CA ALA A 505 -0.01 -32.86 -12.63
C ALA A 505 -0.85 -34.16 -12.75
N GLU A 506 -2.16 -34.07 -12.57
CA GLU A 506 -3.07 -35.23 -12.72
C GLU A 506 -3.19 -35.67 -14.19
N ASN A 507 -3.27 -34.72 -15.14
CA ASN A 507 -3.40 -35.03 -16.57
C ASN A 507 -2.07 -35.34 -17.27
N MET A 508 -0.91 -35.08 -16.66
CA MET A 508 0.39 -35.56 -17.16
C MET A 508 0.62 -37.05 -16.89
N ASN A 509 -0.15 -37.66 -15.97
CA ASN A 509 -0.02 -39.07 -15.57
C ASN A 509 -1.00 -40.02 -16.29
N THR A 510 -1.73 -39.50 -17.27
CA THR A 510 -2.62 -40.22 -18.20
C THR A 510 -2.14 -40.02 -19.63
#